data_AF-A0A178MB19-F1
#
_entry.id   AF-A0A178MB19-F1
#
_cell.length_a   1.000
_cell.length_b   1.000
_cell.length_c   1.000
_cell.angle_alpha   90.00
_cell.angle_beta   90.00
_cell.angle_gamma   90.00
#
_symmetry.space_group_name_H-M   'P 1'
#
loop_
_entity.id
_entity.type
_entity.pdbx_description
1 polymer ?
#
loop_
_entity_poly.entity_id
_entity_poly.type
_entity_poly.pdbx_seq_one_letter_code
_entity_poly.pdbx_strand_id
1 'polypeptide(L)'
;MQEVVIPFHIVIGARTPQGYPLRAMCGGRSAEETMPPPVLVKPPAEPATELGEWLLPAPIRRLLIETAREAAEHGARMQLRLEVAAPELAVLSWEWLALSNGEQQWQPAIRDDYPLVRISPRALRPLPPRRVAGPLRMLIAVARGHDVVANALGEALIEPVRAGKLVVDRLRDATADEIVAELAAEPRHLLHVIGEFEQPPRQAPRLRLGRAVSAGELAELLVSIDELRLLTVAGAPPEACALFAAALHEADGRAVAALPDLSAAAQARWSAACYQALAAGEPVDIALTAGRAALANAQEPWGAPQLYLAPGGEQLFRPGEPPIAPAPPEAVRPLRQTTTAPRPRFAPTETSVGAPTKRLQDLTRQFRLQPQLVALIIASLVLIVLVSQVLIVPGSDAVPTPVATPTPPLLLDPIRIPVPTLFPTPAP
;
A
#
# COMPACT_ATOMS: atom_id res chain seq x y z
N MET A 1 11.60 -23.00 -14.02
CA MET A 1 12.90 -22.30 -13.87
C MET A 1 12.58 -20.98 -13.21
N GLN A 2 13.20 -20.61 -12.10
CA GLN A 2 12.93 -19.29 -11.49
C GLN A 2 13.47 -18.23 -12.44
N GLU A 3 12.60 -17.32 -12.88
CA GLU A 3 12.98 -16.18 -13.69
C GLU A 3 13.96 -15.30 -12.88
N VAL A 4 15.05 -14.87 -13.52
CA VAL A 4 16.02 -13.97 -12.90
C VAL A 4 15.46 -12.56 -12.96
N VAL A 5 15.41 -11.88 -11.80
CA VAL A 5 14.95 -10.50 -11.68
C VAL A 5 16.12 -9.59 -11.33
N ILE A 6 16.39 -8.60 -12.17
CA ILE A 6 17.41 -7.57 -11.93
C ILE A 6 16.73 -6.32 -11.34
N PRO A 7 16.99 -5.96 -10.08
CA PRO A 7 16.38 -4.78 -9.49
C PRO A 7 17.08 -3.50 -9.93
N PHE A 8 16.30 -2.52 -10.38
CA PHE A 8 16.74 -1.15 -10.61
C PHE A 8 16.04 -0.24 -9.60
N HIS A 9 16.79 0.22 -8.61
CA HIS A 9 16.22 0.95 -7.46
C HIS A 9 16.43 2.46 -7.62
N ILE A 10 15.34 3.22 -7.64
CA ILE A 10 15.32 4.68 -7.66
C ILE A 10 14.79 5.18 -6.31
N VAL A 11 15.57 6.04 -5.66
CA VAL A 11 15.22 6.70 -4.39
C VAL A 11 15.02 8.18 -4.65
N ILE A 12 13.86 8.71 -4.29
CA ILE A 12 13.56 10.15 -4.22
C ILE A 12 13.69 10.56 -2.75
N GLY A 13 14.73 11.30 -2.41
CA GLY A 13 14.96 11.78 -1.05
C GLY A 13 14.06 12.96 -0.66
N ALA A 14 14.17 13.39 0.59
CA ALA A 14 13.43 14.53 1.11
C ALA A 14 13.83 15.85 0.41
N ARG A 15 12.90 16.81 0.38
CA ARG A 15 13.13 18.12 -0.23
C ARG A 15 14.33 18.84 0.39
N THR A 16 15.22 19.34 -0.46
CA THR A 16 16.36 20.21 -0.12
C THR A 16 16.19 21.59 -0.77
N PRO A 17 17.03 22.59 -0.42
CA PRO A 17 17.03 23.88 -1.13
C PRO A 17 17.27 23.77 -2.64
N GLN A 18 17.97 22.72 -3.09
CA GLN A 18 18.31 22.50 -4.50
C GLN A 18 17.24 21.71 -5.27
N GLY A 19 16.28 21.10 -4.57
CA GLY A 19 15.31 20.17 -5.14
C GLY A 19 15.24 18.86 -4.37
N TYR A 20 14.80 17.79 -5.03
CA TYR A 20 14.74 16.45 -4.46
C TYR A 20 15.94 15.64 -4.96
N PRO A 21 16.80 15.13 -4.06
CA PRO A 21 17.91 14.29 -4.48
C PRO A 21 17.36 12.97 -5.02
N LEU A 22 17.81 12.59 -6.21
CA LEU A 22 17.52 11.33 -6.86
C LEU A 22 18.76 10.45 -6.83
N ARG A 23 18.57 9.17 -6.52
CA ARG A 23 19.62 8.17 -6.60
C ARG A 23 19.09 6.91 -7.24
N ALA A 24 19.74 6.46 -8.30
CA ALA A 24 19.50 5.16 -8.92
C ALA A 24 20.64 4.19 -8.59
N MET A 25 20.29 2.92 -8.33
CA MET A 25 21.25 1.87 -7.96
C MET A 25 20.91 0.56 -8.67
N CYS A 26 21.93 -0.10 -9.22
CA CYS A 26 21.83 -1.46 -9.75
C CYS A 26 23.20 -2.15 -9.76
N GLY A 27 23.29 -3.37 -9.23
CA GLY A 27 24.49 -4.20 -9.34
C GLY A 27 25.79 -3.54 -8.83
N GLY A 28 25.71 -2.73 -7.77
CA GLY A 28 26.85 -1.99 -7.22
C GLY A 28 27.20 -0.69 -7.95
N ARG A 29 26.56 -0.40 -9.09
CA ARG A 29 26.63 0.90 -9.77
C ARG A 29 25.58 1.85 -9.19
N SER A 30 25.87 3.14 -9.24
CA SER A 30 24.90 4.18 -8.90
C SER A 30 25.04 5.42 -9.75
N ALA A 31 23.92 6.11 -9.95
CA ALA A 31 23.85 7.44 -10.54
C ALA A 31 23.03 8.34 -9.61
N GLU A 32 23.44 9.59 -9.46
CA GLU A 32 22.78 10.57 -8.61
C GLU A 32 22.51 11.84 -9.41
N GLU A 33 21.42 12.52 -9.09
CA GLU A 33 21.06 13.79 -9.70
C GLU A 33 20.08 14.55 -8.78
N THR A 34 19.81 15.82 -9.07
CA THR A 34 18.76 16.57 -8.34
C THR A 34 17.56 16.83 -9.23
N MET A 35 16.39 16.33 -8.81
CA MET A 35 15.12 16.66 -9.44
C MET A 35 14.68 18.05 -9.00
N PRO A 36 14.40 18.99 -9.92
CA PRO A 36 13.85 20.28 -9.55
C PRO A 36 12.47 20.07 -8.88
N PRO A 37 12.03 21.00 -8.01
CA PRO A 37 10.70 20.89 -7.43
C PRO A 37 9.63 20.86 -8.52
N PRO A 38 8.82 19.79 -8.61
CA PRO A 38 7.80 19.70 -9.63
C PRO A 38 6.76 20.80 -9.39
N VAL A 39 6.27 21.39 -10.48
CA VAL A 39 5.10 22.26 -10.42
C VAL A 39 3.89 21.34 -10.33
N LEU A 40 3.53 20.97 -9.10
CA LEU A 40 2.39 20.10 -8.82
C LEU A 40 1.09 20.80 -9.26
N VAL A 41 0.64 20.51 -10.49
CA VAL A 41 -0.70 20.88 -10.95
C VAL A 41 -1.66 19.81 -10.41
N LYS A 42 -2.87 20.20 -10.00
CA LYS A 42 -3.86 19.24 -9.46
C LYS A 42 -4.00 18.01 -10.38
N PRO A 43 -4.08 16.78 -9.84
CA PRO A 43 -4.40 15.59 -10.62
C PRO A 43 -5.73 15.79 -11.37
N PRO A 44 -5.92 15.24 -12.58
CA PRO A 44 -5.03 14.35 -13.34
C PRO A 44 -4.46 15.08 -14.57
N ALA A 45 -3.32 15.76 -14.43
CA ALA A 45 -2.79 16.53 -15.57
C ALA A 45 -1.27 16.62 -15.64
N GLU A 46 -0.51 15.82 -14.87
CA GLU A 46 0.93 15.75 -15.11
C GLU A 46 1.16 14.91 -16.38
N PRO A 47 1.73 15.49 -17.44
CA PRO A 47 1.98 14.74 -18.65
C PRO A 47 2.98 13.62 -18.34
N ALA A 48 2.64 12.40 -18.72
CA ALA A 48 3.45 11.19 -18.55
C ALA A 48 4.96 11.37 -18.84
N THR A 49 5.28 12.18 -19.87
CA THR A 49 6.65 12.51 -20.27
C THR A 49 7.38 13.37 -19.24
N GLU A 50 6.70 14.32 -18.58
CA GLU A 50 7.30 15.18 -17.57
C GLU A 50 7.68 14.38 -16.31
N LEU A 51 6.82 13.46 -15.87
CA LEU A 51 7.16 12.48 -14.82
C LEU A 51 8.42 11.67 -15.18
N GLY A 52 8.56 11.27 -16.44
CA GLY A 52 9.73 10.55 -16.93
C GLY A 52 11.00 11.39 -16.96
N GLU A 53 10.91 12.64 -17.40
CA GLU A 53 12.04 13.57 -17.39
C GLU A 53 12.48 13.92 -15.96
N TRP A 54 11.52 14.03 -15.03
CA TRP A 54 11.80 14.24 -13.61
C TRP A 54 12.50 13.04 -12.97
N LEU A 55 11.98 11.82 -13.15
CA LEU A 55 12.51 10.64 -12.47
C LEU A 55 13.77 10.06 -13.12
N LEU A 56 13.95 10.27 -14.42
CA LEU A 56 15.03 9.67 -15.22
C LEU A 56 15.88 10.75 -15.92
N PRO A 57 16.54 11.65 -15.19
CA PRO A 57 17.51 12.57 -15.79
C PRO A 57 18.68 11.79 -16.42
N ALA A 58 19.45 12.45 -17.28
CA ALA A 58 20.43 11.78 -18.16
C ALA A 58 21.36 10.76 -17.48
N PRO A 59 21.95 11.01 -16.29
CA PRO A 59 22.79 10.02 -15.60
C PRO A 59 22.03 8.75 -15.21
N ILE A 60 20.82 8.91 -14.64
CA ILE A 60 19.96 7.81 -14.22
C ILE A 60 19.43 7.05 -15.44
N ARG A 61 19.03 7.77 -16.49
CA ARG A 61 18.55 7.18 -17.75
C ARG A 61 19.61 6.34 -18.45
N ARG A 62 20.87 6.78 -18.42
CA ARG A 62 21.98 5.99 -18.96
C ARG A 62 22.13 4.66 -18.21
N LEU A 63 22.16 4.72 -16.88
CA LEU A 63 22.26 3.52 -16.04
C LEU A 63 21.07 2.57 -16.26
N LEU A 64 19.87 3.11 -16.42
CA LEU A 64 18.66 2.36 -16.74
C LEU A 64 18.78 1.60 -18.07
N ILE A 65 19.21 2.28 -19.14
CA ILE A 65 19.36 1.68 -20.48
C ILE A 65 20.43 0.59 -20.46
N GLU A 66 21.56 0.83 -19.78
CA GLU A 66 22.61 -0.19 -19.62
C GLU A 66 22.09 -1.42 -18.87
N THR A 67 21.39 -1.21 -17.76
CA THR A 67 20.80 -2.30 -16.96
C THR A 67 19.74 -3.08 -17.74
N ALA A 68 18.89 -2.39 -18.50
CA ALA A 68 17.85 -3.01 -19.32
C ALA A 68 18.45 -3.91 -20.41
N ARG A 69 19.54 -3.47 -21.06
CA ARG A 69 20.28 -4.28 -22.04
C ARG A 69 20.88 -5.52 -21.40
N GLU A 70 21.54 -5.36 -20.25
CA GLU A 70 22.09 -6.49 -19.49
C GLU A 70 21.00 -7.49 -19.11
N ALA A 71 19.84 -7.03 -18.62
CA ALA A 71 18.72 -7.92 -18.32
C ALA A 71 18.28 -8.73 -19.54
N ALA A 72 18.08 -8.06 -20.68
CA ALA A 72 17.69 -8.71 -21.93
C ALA A 72 18.73 -9.74 -22.41
N GLU A 73 20.03 -9.41 -22.35
CA GLU A 73 21.13 -10.32 -22.72
C GLU A 73 21.17 -11.59 -21.87
N HIS A 74 20.75 -11.50 -20.60
CA HIS A 74 20.70 -12.64 -19.68
C HIS A 74 19.34 -13.37 -19.67
N GLY A 75 18.39 -12.97 -20.52
CA GLY A 75 17.02 -13.51 -20.48
C GLY A 75 16.33 -13.27 -19.15
N ALA A 76 16.68 -12.17 -18.47
CA ALA A 76 16.15 -11.73 -17.19
C ALA A 76 15.21 -10.54 -17.40
N ARG A 77 14.29 -10.32 -16.45
CA ARG A 77 13.48 -9.10 -16.41
C ARG A 77 14.08 -8.07 -15.46
N MET A 78 13.86 -6.78 -15.74
CA MET A 78 14.27 -5.70 -14.85
C MET A 78 13.08 -5.20 -14.04
N GLN A 79 13.17 -5.13 -12.72
CA GLN A 79 12.11 -4.56 -11.89
C GLN A 79 12.48 -3.12 -11.50
N LEU A 80 11.61 -2.17 -11.83
CA LEU A 80 11.74 -0.78 -11.39
C LEU A 80 11.19 -0.67 -9.97
N ARG A 81 12.07 -0.35 -9.03
CA ARG A 81 11.73 -0.14 -7.63
C ARG A 81 11.79 1.35 -7.33
N LEU A 82 10.69 1.90 -6.86
CA LEU A 82 10.59 3.31 -6.52
C LEU A 82 10.40 3.48 -5.01
N GLU A 83 11.35 4.14 -4.37
CA GLU A 83 11.27 4.57 -2.98
C GLU A 83 11.09 6.08 -2.94
N VAL A 84 10.02 6.57 -2.32
CA VAL A 84 9.70 8.00 -2.25
C VAL A 84 9.66 8.45 -0.80
N ALA A 85 10.68 9.19 -0.36
CA ALA A 85 10.77 9.69 1.01
C ALA A 85 9.94 10.97 1.24
N ALA A 86 9.64 11.72 0.17
CA ALA A 86 8.87 12.95 0.23
C ALA A 86 7.35 12.67 0.13
N PRO A 87 6.54 12.88 1.18
CA PRO A 87 5.11 12.55 1.17
C PRO A 87 4.32 13.26 0.06
N GLU A 88 4.68 14.50 -0.26
CA GLU A 88 4.07 15.30 -1.32
C GLU A 88 4.29 14.71 -2.72
N LEU A 89 5.32 13.88 -2.90
CA LEU A 89 5.59 13.17 -4.14
C LEU A 89 5.07 11.73 -4.11
N ALA A 90 4.81 11.18 -2.92
CA ALA A 90 4.27 9.83 -2.77
C ALA A 90 2.83 9.72 -3.31
N VAL A 91 2.08 10.81 -3.34
CA VAL A 91 0.71 10.84 -3.89
C VAL A 91 0.67 10.84 -5.42
N LEU A 92 1.77 11.21 -6.09
CA LEU A 92 1.84 11.25 -7.55
C LEU A 92 1.73 9.84 -8.12
N SER A 93 1.11 9.72 -9.30
CA SER A 93 0.96 8.44 -10.00
C SER A 93 2.16 8.20 -10.92
N TRP A 94 3.32 7.93 -10.32
CA TRP A 94 4.59 7.63 -11.01
C TRP A 94 4.49 6.50 -12.04
N GLU A 95 3.47 5.67 -11.94
CA GLU A 95 3.13 4.63 -12.89
C GLU A 95 2.86 5.17 -14.29
N TRP A 96 2.39 6.41 -14.43
CA TRP A 96 2.24 7.10 -15.72
C TRP A 96 3.57 7.47 -16.38
N LEU A 97 4.71 7.25 -15.71
CA LEU A 97 6.02 7.58 -16.25
C LEU A 97 6.17 7.08 -17.69
N ALA A 98 6.61 7.99 -18.55
CA ALA A 98 6.93 7.68 -19.92
C ALA A 98 8.21 8.39 -20.37
N LEU A 99 8.99 7.73 -21.22
CA LEU A 99 10.05 8.38 -21.98
C LEU A 99 9.67 8.44 -23.46
N SER A 100 9.75 9.62 -24.05
CA SER A 100 9.50 9.82 -25.48
C SER A 100 10.82 9.79 -26.26
N ASN A 101 10.84 9.07 -27.38
CA ASN A 101 11.89 9.17 -28.40
C ASN A 101 11.23 9.28 -29.78
N GLY A 102 10.98 10.52 -30.22
CA GLY A 102 10.17 10.78 -31.42
C GLY A 102 8.72 10.32 -31.22
N GLU A 103 8.22 9.50 -32.13
CA GLU A 103 6.85 8.95 -32.08
C GLU A 103 6.69 7.77 -31.10
N GLN A 104 7.80 7.19 -30.63
CA GLN A 104 7.75 6.06 -29.70
C GLN A 104 7.71 6.55 -28.26
N GLN A 105 6.79 5.97 -27.49
CA GLN A 105 6.67 6.20 -26.06
C GLN A 105 6.97 4.91 -25.30
N TRP A 106 7.98 4.94 -24.44
CA TRP A 106 8.32 3.85 -23.55
C TRP A 106 7.59 4.04 -22.22
N GLN A 107 6.64 3.15 -21.93
CA GLN A 107 5.82 3.14 -20.70
C GLN A 107 6.10 1.85 -19.92
N PRO A 108 7.03 1.85 -18.95
CA PRO A 108 7.48 0.62 -18.31
C PRO A 108 6.37 -0.06 -17.48
N ALA A 109 5.49 0.71 -16.85
CA ALA A 109 4.49 0.16 -15.91
C ALA A 109 3.43 -0.75 -16.55
N ILE A 110 3.34 -0.81 -17.89
CA ILE A 110 2.45 -1.71 -18.65
C ILE A 110 3.20 -2.85 -19.34
N ARG A 111 4.51 -2.98 -19.10
CA ARG A 111 5.35 -4.04 -19.68
C ARG A 111 5.84 -5.01 -18.63
N ASP A 112 5.82 -6.29 -18.96
CA ASP A 112 6.25 -7.40 -18.11
C ASP A 112 7.77 -7.49 -17.94
N ASP A 113 8.53 -6.91 -18.86
CA ASP A 113 9.99 -6.78 -18.78
C ASP A 113 10.47 -5.63 -17.87
N TYR A 114 9.58 -4.68 -17.52
CA TYR A 114 9.87 -3.51 -16.67
C TYR A 114 8.81 -3.20 -15.58
N PRO A 115 8.31 -4.19 -14.81
CA PRO A 115 7.29 -3.93 -13.81
C PRO A 115 7.75 -2.88 -12.79
N LEU A 116 6.86 -1.93 -12.51
CA LEU A 116 7.10 -0.83 -11.58
C LEU A 116 6.36 -1.08 -10.26
N VAL A 117 7.13 -1.07 -9.18
CA VAL A 117 6.67 -1.26 -7.80
C VAL A 117 7.16 -0.14 -6.90
N ARG A 118 6.39 0.17 -5.86
CA ARG A 118 6.78 1.08 -4.80
C ARG A 118 7.32 0.29 -3.62
N ILE A 119 8.45 0.73 -3.09
CA ILE A 119 9.11 0.12 -1.95
C ILE A 119 9.08 1.11 -0.78
N SER A 120 8.80 0.62 0.43
CA SER A 120 8.98 1.43 1.64
C SER A 120 10.42 1.29 2.16
N PRO A 121 11.06 2.38 2.61
CA PRO A 121 12.37 2.31 3.29
C PRO A 121 12.29 1.56 4.63
N ARG A 122 11.08 1.43 5.18
CA ARG A 122 10.81 0.74 6.45
C ARG A 122 10.29 -0.68 6.24
N ALA A 123 10.29 -1.17 5.00
CA ALA A 123 9.71 -2.45 4.65
C ALA A 123 10.23 -3.56 5.57
N LEU A 124 9.28 -4.19 6.26
CA LEU A 124 9.52 -5.43 7.00
C LEU A 124 9.96 -6.52 6.01
N ARG A 125 10.63 -7.56 6.51
CA ARG A 125 11.00 -8.69 5.65
C ARG A 125 9.74 -9.24 4.95
N PRO A 126 9.79 -9.52 3.65
CA PRO A 126 8.64 -10.05 2.94
C PRO A 126 8.19 -11.37 3.57
N LEU A 127 6.88 -11.54 3.68
CA LEU A 127 6.29 -12.81 4.09
C LEU A 127 6.65 -13.89 3.06
N PRO A 128 6.94 -15.13 3.51
CA PRO A 128 7.24 -16.21 2.59
C PRO A 128 6.00 -16.51 1.70
N PRO A 129 6.23 -16.91 0.43
CA PRO A 129 5.15 -17.29 -0.48
C PRO A 129 4.26 -18.37 0.14
N ARG A 130 2.94 -18.22 0.03
CA ARG A 130 1.99 -19.22 0.56
C ARG A 130 1.76 -20.33 -0.46
N ARG A 131 1.94 -21.58 -0.05
CA ARG A 131 1.56 -22.75 -0.86
C ARG A 131 0.06 -22.95 -0.79
N VAL A 132 -0.59 -23.05 -1.95
CA VAL A 132 -2.04 -23.16 -2.05
C VAL A 132 -2.39 -24.38 -2.90
N ALA A 133 -3.02 -25.39 -2.30
CA ALA A 133 -3.38 -26.63 -3.01
C ALA A 133 -4.53 -26.46 -4.02
N GLY A 134 -5.37 -25.45 -3.84
CA GLY A 134 -6.59 -25.24 -4.61
C GLY A 134 -6.71 -23.83 -5.18
N PRO A 135 -7.93 -23.35 -5.49
CA PRO A 135 -8.16 -21.98 -5.93
C PRO A 135 -7.66 -20.97 -4.90
N LEU A 136 -7.22 -19.80 -5.36
CA LEU A 136 -7.03 -18.67 -4.44
C LEU A 136 -8.40 -18.26 -3.89
N ARG A 137 -8.41 -17.85 -2.63
CA ARG A 137 -9.63 -17.56 -1.87
C ARG A 137 -9.60 -16.08 -1.54
N MET A 138 -10.64 -15.37 -1.92
CA MET A 138 -10.72 -13.92 -1.81
C MET A 138 -11.94 -13.53 -1.00
N LEU A 139 -11.76 -12.56 -0.12
CA LEU A 139 -12.85 -11.81 0.49
C LEU A 139 -12.93 -10.43 -0.16
N ILE A 140 -14.09 -10.10 -0.73
CA ILE A 140 -14.43 -8.75 -1.17
C ILE A 140 -15.25 -8.10 -0.04
N ALA A 141 -14.64 -7.15 0.67
CA ALA A 141 -15.28 -6.38 1.72
C ALA A 141 -15.75 -5.03 1.17
N VAL A 142 -17.05 -4.76 1.25
CA VAL A 142 -17.68 -3.61 0.59
C VAL A 142 -18.27 -2.69 1.65
N ALA A 143 -17.76 -1.48 1.76
CA ALA A 143 -18.36 -0.46 2.59
C ALA A 143 -19.76 -0.07 2.07
N ARG A 144 -20.59 0.48 2.95
CA ARG A 144 -21.95 0.90 2.63
C ARG A 144 -21.98 1.85 1.43
N GLY A 145 -22.87 1.57 0.48
CA GLY A 145 -23.10 2.42 -0.70
C GLY A 145 -22.22 2.12 -1.91
N HIS A 146 -21.33 1.12 -1.83
CA HIS A 146 -20.42 0.76 -2.92
C HIS A 146 -20.80 -0.54 -3.67
N ASP A 147 -22.06 -0.97 -3.58
CA ASP A 147 -22.52 -2.23 -4.18
C ASP A 147 -22.36 -2.28 -5.70
N VAL A 148 -22.47 -1.13 -6.39
CA VAL A 148 -22.29 -1.05 -7.85
C VAL A 148 -20.88 -1.49 -8.26
N VAL A 149 -19.86 -1.03 -7.55
CA VAL A 149 -18.46 -1.39 -7.80
C VAL A 149 -18.25 -2.88 -7.52
N ALA A 150 -18.77 -3.38 -6.40
CA ALA A 150 -18.67 -4.78 -6.03
C ALA A 150 -19.43 -5.73 -6.98
N ASN A 151 -20.57 -5.29 -7.53
CA ASN A 151 -21.31 -6.05 -8.54
C ASN A 151 -20.49 -6.17 -9.82
N ALA A 152 -19.94 -5.05 -10.33
CA ALA A 152 -19.09 -5.07 -11.52
C ALA A 152 -17.87 -5.99 -11.33
N LEU A 153 -17.24 -5.94 -10.14
CA LEU A 153 -16.14 -6.82 -9.80
C LEU A 153 -16.58 -8.30 -9.77
N GLY A 154 -17.71 -8.61 -9.13
CA GLY A 154 -18.27 -9.97 -9.09
C GLY A 154 -18.50 -10.56 -10.48
N GLU A 155 -19.11 -9.78 -11.38
CA GLU A 155 -19.35 -10.17 -12.77
C GLU A 155 -18.03 -10.45 -13.52
N ALA A 156 -17.03 -9.59 -13.36
CA ALA A 156 -15.73 -9.75 -14.02
C ALA A 156 -14.94 -10.97 -13.52
N LEU A 157 -15.25 -11.48 -12.32
CA LEU A 157 -14.60 -12.65 -11.72
C LEU A 157 -15.35 -13.97 -11.98
N ILE A 158 -16.49 -13.96 -12.66
CA ILE A 158 -17.27 -15.18 -12.95
C ILE A 158 -16.42 -16.23 -13.68
N GLU A 159 -15.68 -15.84 -14.71
CA GLU A 159 -14.92 -16.80 -15.52
C GLU A 159 -13.76 -17.45 -14.73
N PRO A 160 -12.90 -16.71 -13.99
CA PRO A 160 -11.93 -17.31 -13.08
C PRO A 160 -12.55 -18.24 -12.01
N VAL A 161 -13.74 -17.91 -11.49
CA VAL A 161 -14.45 -18.74 -10.51
C VAL A 161 -14.97 -20.03 -11.15
N ARG A 162 -15.61 -19.94 -12.32
CA ARG A 162 -16.07 -21.12 -13.09
C ARG A 162 -14.92 -22.04 -13.48
N ALA A 163 -13.76 -21.46 -13.79
CA ALA A 163 -12.54 -22.21 -14.10
C ALA A 163 -11.89 -22.85 -12.85
N GLY A 164 -12.46 -22.68 -11.65
CA GLY A 164 -11.91 -23.24 -10.41
C GLY A 164 -10.57 -22.62 -9.99
N LYS A 165 -10.25 -21.42 -10.49
CA LYS A 165 -9.01 -20.69 -10.15
C LYS A 165 -9.17 -19.80 -8.94
N LEU A 166 -10.38 -19.26 -8.74
CA LEU A 166 -10.74 -18.40 -7.62
C LEU A 166 -11.98 -18.92 -6.89
N VAL A 167 -12.02 -18.69 -5.59
CA VAL A 167 -13.22 -18.71 -4.76
C VAL A 167 -13.37 -17.32 -4.17
N VAL A 168 -14.54 -16.71 -4.34
CA VAL A 168 -14.79 -15.32 -3.99
C VAL A 168 -16.01 -15.27 -3.10
N ASP A 169 -15.85 -14.72 -1.90
CA ASP A 169 -16.99 -14.34 -1.07
C ASP A 169 -17.04 -12.83 -0.92
N ARG A 170 -18.24 -12.34 -0.63
CA ARG A 170 -18.51 -10.91 -0.50
C ARG A 170 -19.16 -10.62 0.84
N LEU A 171 -18.58 -9.69 1.57
CA LEU A 171 -19.16 -9.08 2.74
C LEU A 171 -19.73 -7.71 2.36
N ARG A 172 -21.05 -7.54 2.51
CA ARG A 172 -21.75 -6.28 2.23
C ARG A 172 -21.83 -5.42 3.49
N ASP A 173 -21.87 -4.10 3.32
CA ASP A 173 -21.88 -3.14 4.43
C ASP A 173 -20.79 -3.42 5.48
N ALA A 174 -19.63 -3.87 5.02
CA ALA A 174 -18.58 -4.47 5.84
C ALA A 174 -18.09 -3.52 6.94
N THR A 175 -18.02 -4.05 8.16
CA THR A 175 -17.29 -3.45 9.27
C THR A 175 -15.92 -4.10 9.44
N ALA A 176 -14.98 -3.40 10.08
CA ALA A 176 -13.65 -3.94 10.33
C ALA A 176 -13.67 -5.23 11.16
N ASP A 177 -14.56 -5.30 12.15
CA ASP A 177 -14.69 -6.48 13.03
C ASP A 177 -15.24 -7.69 12.26
N GLU A 178 -16.23 -7.48 11.37
CA GLU A 178 -16.76 -8.55 10.50
C GLU A 178 -15.71 -9.03 9.50
N ILE A 179 -14.90 -8.14 8.93
CA ILE A 179 -13.79 -8.54 8.05
C ILE A 179 -12.86 -9.49 8.79
N VAL A 180 -12.46 -9.16 10.03
CA VAL A 180 -11.58 -10.02 10.84
C VAL A 180 -12.27 -11.34 11.15
N ALA A 181 -13.54 -11.32 11.53
CA ALA A 181 -14.30 -12.53 11.83
C ALA A 181 -14.37 -13.48 10.62
N GLU A 182 -14.65 -12.94 9.43
CA GLU A 182 -14.69 -13.71 8.17
C GLU A 182 -13.32 -14.27 7.76
N LEU A 183 -12.26 -13.47 7.92
CA LEU A 183 -10.88 -13.90 7.64
C LEU A 183 -10.37 -14.96 8.64
N ALA A 184 -10.87 -14.94 9.87
CA ALA A 184 -10.52 -15.93 10.89
C ALA A 184 -11.34 -17.23 10.75
N ALA A 185 -12.57 -17.14 10.23
CA ALA A 185 -13.45 -18.29 10.05
C ALA A 185 -12.97 -19.23 8.94
N GLU A 186 -12.46 -18.68 7.83
CA GLU A 186 -11.94 -19.46 6.71
C GLU A 186 -10.64 -18.89 6.15
N PRO A 187 -9.73 -19.75 5.65
CA PRO A 187 -8.48 -19.30 5.06
C PRO A 187 -8.75 -18.43 3.83
N ARG A 188 -8.40 -17.14 3.90
CA ARG A 188 -8.40 -16.23 2.75
C ARG A 188 -6.99 -15.82 2.40
N HIS A 189 -6.71 -15.81 1.11
CA HIS A 189 -5.42 -15.46 0.53
C HIS A 189 -5.36 -13.98 0.14
N LEU A 190 -6.51 -13.41 -0.24
CA LEU A 190 -6.68 -12.07 -0.80
C LEU A 190 -7.80 -11.33 -0.06
N LEU A 191 -7.58 -10.07 0.30
CA LEU A 191 -8.60 -9.16 0.80
C LEU A 191 -8.72 -7.97 -0.14
N HIS A 192 -9.90 -7.75 -0.72
CA HIS A 192 -10.21 -6.57 -1.54
C HIS A 192 -11.23 -5.71 -0.79
N VAL A 193 -10.81 -4.54 -0.35
CA VAL A 193 -11.65 -3.60 0.40
C VAL A 193 -12.05 -2.43 -0.51
N ILE A 194 -13.35 -2.21 -0.64
CA ILE A 194 -13.93 -1.11 -1.42
C ILE A 194 -14.63 -0.16 -0.47
N GLY A 195 -14.25 1.12 -0.48
CA GLY A 195 -14.94 2.10 0.35
C GLY A 195 -14.49 3.55 0.13
N GLU A 196 -14.96 4.41 1.02
CA GLU A 196 -14.64 5.83 1.02
C GLU A 196 -13.51 6.12 2.02
N PHE A 197 -12.56 6.95 1.59
CA PHE A 197 -11.48 7.44 2.44
C PHE A 197 -11.79 8.83 2.95
N GLU A 198 -11.52 9.06 4.23
CA GLU A 198 -11.49 10.39 4.81
C GLU A 198 -10.04 10.82 5.05
N GLN A 199 -9.75 12.08 4.76
CA GLN A 199 -8.45 12.70 5.03
C GLN A 199 -8.67 13.87 5.99
N PRO A 200 -8.73 13.63 7.31
CA PRO A 200 -8.88 14.72 8.26
C PRO A 200 -7.65 15.65 8.21
N PRO A 201 -7.82 16.97 8.43
CA PRO A 201 -6.70 17.89 8.41
C PRO A 201 -5.59 17.47 9.39
N ARG A 202 -4.35 17.37 8.89
CA ARG A 202 -3.15 17.00 9.66
C ARG A 202 -3.19 15.60 10.30
N GLN A 203 -4.07 14.71 9.84
CA GLN A 203 -4.12 13.32 10.30
C GLN A 203 -3.84 12.36 9.15
N ALA A 204 -3.53 11.11 9.48
CA ALA A 204 -3.42 10.05 8.48
C ALA A 204 -4.81 9.75 7.87
N PRO A 205 -4.86 9.33 6.59
CA PRO A 205 -6.10 8.89 5.97
C PRO A 205 -6.73 7.71 6.71
N ARG A 206 -8.05 7.63 6.64
CA ARG A 206 -8.83 6.55 7.24
C ARG A 206 -9.84 6.01 6.23
N LEU A 207 -10.11 4.71 6.29
CA LEU A 207 -11.09 4.03 5.47
C LEU A 207 -12.39 3.83 6.25
N ARG A 208 -13.53 4.13 5.65
CA ARG A 208 -14.85 3.96 6.28
C ARG A 208 -15.35 2.51 6.13
N LEU A 209 -15.31 1.75 7.22
CA LEU A 209 -15.83 0.38 7.35
C LEU A 209 -16.79 0.32 8.53
N GLY A 210 -17.98 0.86 8.35
CA GLY A 210 -18.91 1.22 9.44
C GLY A 210 -18.42 2.45 10.21
N ARG A 211 -17.30 2.30 10.94
CA ARG A 211 -16.51 3.40 11.51
C ARG A 211 -15.31 3.72 10.62
N ALA A 212 -14.73 4.90 10.79
CA ALA A 212 -13.43 5.21 10.18
C ALA A 212 -12.31 4.43 10.89
N VAL A 213 -11.43 3.81 10.09
CA VAL A 213 -10.33 2.97 10.55
C VAL A 213 -9.03 3.46 9.92
N SER A 214 -8.00 3.67 10.73
CA SER A 214 -6.67 4.03 10.22
C SER A 214 -5.94 2.80 9.64
N ALA A 215 -4.92 3.03 8.81
CA ALA A 215 -4.11 1.93 8.27
C ALA A 215 -3.43 1.09 9.37
N GLY A 216 -2.97 1.73 10.45
CA GLY A 216 -2.39 1.04 11.60
C GLY A 216 -3.40 0.19 12.36
N GLU A 217 -4.61 0.70 12.61
CA GLU A 217 -5.68 -0.09 13.23
C GLU A 217 -6.04 -1.31 12.38
N LEU A 218 -6.14 -1.15 11.05
CA LEU A 218 -6.41 -2.27 10.15
C LEU A 218 -5.27 -3.30 10.18
N ALA A 219 -4.01 -2.86 10.18
CA ALA A 219 -2.86 -3.76 10.30
C ALA A 219 -2.87 -4.56 11.63
N GLU A 220 -3.18 -3.89 12.75
CA GLU A 220 -3.30 -4.55 14.06
C GLU A 220 -4.39 -5.61 14.07
N LEU A 221 -5.53 -5.34 13.41
CA LEU A 221 -6.63 -6.29 13.26
C LEU A 221 -6.27 -7.51 12.39
N LEU A 222 -5.37 -7.34 11.41
CA LEU A 222 -4.97 -8.39 10.46
C LEU A 222 -3.73 -9.17 10.87
N VAL A 223 -3.07 -8.80 11.97
CA VAL A 223 -1.77 -9.37 12.38
C VAL A 223 -1.81 -10.89 12.54
N SER A 224 -2.93 -11.46 12.99
CA SER A 224 -3.11 -12.90 13.23
C SER A 224 -3.59 -13.69 12.01
N ILE A 225 -3.81 -13.03 10.87
CA ILE A 225 -4.35 -13.69 9.66
C ILE A 225 -3.19 -14.21 8.78
N ASP A 226 -2.68 -15.38 9.13
CA ASP A 226 -1.46 -15.96 8.54
C ASP A 226 -1.58 -16.36 7.05
N GLU A 227 -2.80 -16.54 6.53
CA GLU A 227 -3.06 -16.97 5.15
C GLU A 227 -3.01 -15.81 4.15
N LEU A 228 -3.27 -14.60 4.63
CA LEU A 228 -3.43 -13.41 3.81
C LEU A 228 -2.07 -12.94 3.28
N ARG A 229 -1.97 -12.64 1.97
CA ARG A 229 -0.73 -12.16 1.34
C ARG A 229 -0.89 -10.86 0.56
N LEU A 230 -2.09 -10.60 0.02
CA LEU A 230 -2.39 -9.37 -0.72
C LEU A 230 -3.59 -8.65 -0.11
N LEU A 231 -3.39 -7.37 0.15
CA LEU A 231 -4.44 -6.41 0.45
C LEU A 231 -4.66 -5.55 -0.79
N THR A 232 -5.90 -5.34 -1.19
CA THR A 232 -6.27 -4.38 -2.24
C THR A 232 -7.24 -3.39 -1.63
N VAL A 233 -6.93 -2.10 -1.73
CA VAL A 233 -7.81 -1.03 -1.26
C VAL A 233 -8.22 -0.15 -2.43
N ALA A 234 -9.51 0.14 -2.53
CA ALA A 234 -10.08 0.85 -3.66
C ALA A 234 -11.09 1.91 -3.21
N GLY A 235 -11.00 3.11 -3.78
CA GLY A 235 -11.89 4.20 -3.41
C GLY A 235 -11.36 5.59 -3.69
N ALA A 236 -12.13 6.56 -3.21
CA ALA A 236 -11.87 8.00 -3.34
C ALA A 236 -11.81 8.66 -1.94
N PRO A 237 -11.13 9.82 -1.80
CA PRO A 237 -10.34 10.49 -2.83
C PRO A 237 -9.01 9.78 -3.13
N PRO A 238 -8.43 9.98 -4.33
CA PRO A 238 -7.29 9.20 -4.82
C PRO A 238 -6.04 9.33 -3.93
N GLU A 239 -5.75 10.56 -3.48
CA GLU A 239 -4.60 10.86 -2.60
C GLU A 239 -4.69 10.12 -1.26
N ALA A 240 -5.89 10.12 -0.65
CA ALA A 240 -6.13 9.44 0.62
C ALA A 240 -6.03 7.91 0.48
N CYS A 241 -6.52 7.35 -0.63
CA CYS A 241 -6.40 5.93 -0.95
C CYS A 241 -4.92 5.51 -1.09
N ALA A 242 -4.14 6.28 -1.86
CA ALA A 242 -2.71 5.99 -2.05
C ALA A 242 -1.91 6.08 -0.74
N LEU A 243 -2.12 7.13 0.05
CA LEU A 243 -1.47 7.29 1.36
C LEU A 243 -1.90 6.21 2.37
N PHE A 244 -3.17 5.81 2.36
CA PHE A 244 -3.65 4.72 3.21
C PHE A 244 -2.96 3.40 2.85
N ALA A 245 -2.88 3.08 1.56
CA ALA A 245 -2.23 1.87 1.07
C ALA A 245 -0.73 1.83 1.44
N ALA A 246 -0.03 2.95 1.27
CA ALA A 246 1.37 3.08 1.69
C ALA A 246 1.53 2.82 3.18
N ALA A 247 0.75 3.51 4.02
CA ALA A 247 0.79 3.35 5.47
C ALA A 247 0.40 1.93 5.92
N LEU A 248 -0.53 1.28 5.23
CA LEU A 248 -0.94 -0.10 5.52
C LEU A 248 0.19 -1.07 5.21
N HIS A 249 0.89 -0.90 4.08
CA HIS A 249 2.06 -1.69 3.76
C HIS A 249 3.17 -1.51 4.80
N GLU A 250 3.43 -0.28 5.23
CA GLU A 250 4.45 0.00 6.26
C GLU A 250 4.12 -0.65 7.61
N ALA A 251 2.84 -0.67 7.99
CA ALA A 251 2.40 -1.24 9.27
C ALA A 251 2.29 -2.78 9.24
N ASP A 252 1.87 -3.36 8.13
CA ASP A 252 1.50 -4.78 8.02
C ASP A 252 2.56 -5.65 7.33
N GLY A 253 3.36 -5.07 6.43
CA GLY A 253 4.41 -5.75 5.66
C GLY A 253 3.90 -6.63 4.51
N ARG A 254 2.59 -6.94 4.41
CA ARG A 254 1.99 -7.61 3.24
C ARG A 254 2.02 -6.71 2.02
N ALA A 255 1.91 -7.31 0.83
CA ALA A 255 1.74 -6.55 -0.40
C ALA A 255 0.41 -5.79 -0.37
N VAL A 256 0.43 -4.51 -0.77
CA VAL A 256 -0.78 -3.68 -0.82
C VAL A 256 -0.92 -3.05 -2.20
N ALA A 257 -2.03 -3.34 -2.88
CA ALA A 257 -2.43 -2.67 -4.10
C ALA A 257 -3.42 -1.54 -3.78
N ALA A 258 -3.21 -0.37 -4.37
CA ALA A 258 -4.13 0.77 -4.29
C ALA A 258 -4.82 0.96 -5.65
N LEU A 259 -6.14 1.12 -5.65
CA LEU A 259 -6.95 1.45 -6.83
C LEU A 259 -7.67 2.80 -6.59
N PRO A 260 -6.94 3.92 -6.70
CA PRO A 260 -7.49 5.25 -6.46
C PRO A 260 -8.41 5.68 -7.61
N ASP A 261 -9.64 6.08 -7.27
CA ASP A 261 -10.58 6.81 -8.14
C ASP A 261 -10.83 6.20 -9.53
N LEU A 262 -10.94 4.87 -9.60
CA LEU A 262 -11.33 4.16 -10.82
C LEU A 262 -12.85 4.03 -10.94
N SER A 263 -13.35 4.05 -12.17
CA SER A 263 -14.74 3.66 -12.44
C SER A 263 -14.98 2.20 -12.04
N ALA A 264 -16.23 1.84 -11.74
CA ALA A 264 -16.59 0.46 -11.40
C ALA A 264 -16.14 -0.54 -12.48
N ALA A 265 -16.28 -0.17 -13.76
CA ALA A 265 -15.86 -1.00 -14.89
C ALA A 265 -14.34 -1.13 -15.00
N ALA A 266 -13.60 -0.03 -14.82
CA ALA A 266 -12.14 -0.04 -14.82
C ALA A 266 -11.58 -0.87 -13.66
N GLN A 267 -12.09 -0.68 -12.44
CA GLN A 267 -11.69 -1.45 -11.27
C GLN A 267 -11.95 -2.95 -11.47
N ALA A 268 -13.12 -3.33 -11.98
CA ALA A 268 -13.46 -4.71 -12.28
C ALA A 268 -12.52 -5.32 -13.33
N ARG A 269 -12.23 -4.59 -14.41
CA ARG A 269 -11.32 -5.01 -15.49
C ARG A 269 -9.90 -5.23 -14.99
N TRP A 270 -9.36 -4.25 -14.27
CA TRP A 270 -8.03 -4.36 -13.66
C TRP A 270 -7.96 -5.57 -12.72
N SER A 271 -8.97 -5.71 -11.86
CA SER A 271 -9.03 -6.77 -10.85
C SER A 271 -9.09 -8.15 -11.48
N ALA A 272 -9.92 -8.35 -12.49
CA ALA A 272 -10.02 -9.63 -13.18
C ALA A 272 -8.69 -10.06 -13.82
N ALA A 273 -8.01 -9.14 -14.53
CA ALA A 273 -6.71 -9.42 -15.12
C ALA A 273 -5.63 -9.71 -14.06
N CYS A 274 -5.56 -8.89 -13.00
CA CYS A 274 -4.60 -9.06 -11.91
C CYS A 274 -4.81 -10.38 -11.14
N TYR A 275 -6.04 -10.66 -10.70
CA TYR A 275 -6.32 -11.86 -9.92
C TYR A 275 -6.24 -13.14 -10.75
N GLN A 276 -6.53 -13.08 -12.05
CA GLN A 276 -6.29 -14.21 -12.95
C GLN A 276 -4.80 -14.52 -13.09
N ALA A 277 -3.94 -13.51 -13.21
CA ALA A 277 -2.48 -13.70 -13.25
C ALA A 277 -1.95 -14.28 -11.93
N LEU A 278 -2.40 -13.76 -10.78
CA LEU A 278 -2.04 -14.31 -9.46
C LEU A 278 -2.47 -15.78 -9.31
N ALA A 279 -3.67 -16.12 -9.76
CA ALA A 279 -4.16 -17.50 -9.72
C ALA A 279 -3.40 -18.44 -10.66
N ALA A 280 -2.75 -17.89 -11.70
CA ALA A 280 -1.81 -18.64 -12.56
C ALA A 280 -0.42 -18.82 -11.92
N GLY A 281 -0.17 -18.23 -10.74
CA GLY A 281 1.09 -18.31 -10.03
C GLY A 281 2.08 -17.20 -10.39
N GLU A 282 1.64 -16.21 -11.17
CA GLU A 282 2.49 -15.08 -11.52
C GLU A 282 2.88 -14.26 -10.27
N PRO A 283 4.10 -13.70 -10.24
CA PRO A 283 4.48 -12.70 -9.25
C PRO A 283 3.52 -11.50 -9.22
N VAL A 284 3.33 -10.89 -8.05
CA VAL A 284 2.33 -9.82 -7.88
C VAL A 284 2.64 -8.56 -8.68
N ASP A 285 3.92 -8.28 -8.93
CA ASP A 285 4.34 -7.16 -9.75
C ASP A 285 3.97 -7.37 -11.22
N ILE A 286 4.10 -8.60 -11.73
CA ILE A 286 3.61 -8.98 -13.07
C ILE A 286 2.08 -8.97 -13.14
N ALA A 287 1.40 -9.48 -12.11
CA ALA A 287 -0.05 -9.47 -12.06
C ALA A 287 -0.64 -8.04 -12.06
N LEU A 288 -0.02 -7.14 -11.30
CA LEU A 288 -0.37 -5.71 -11.30
C LEU A 288 -0.16 -5.09 -12.70
N THR A 289 0.97 -5.38 -13.34
CA THR A 289 1.27 -4.94 -14.72
C THR A 289 0.23 -5.47 -15.70
N ALA A 290 -0.20 -6.73 -15.60
CA ALA A 290 -1.26 -7.28 -16.43
C ALA A 290 -2.59 -6.51 -16.26
N GLY A 291 -2.92 -6.13 -15.02
CA GLY A 291 -4.05 -5.25 -14.73
C GLY A 291 -3.92 -3.87 -15.39
N ARG A 292 -2.75 -3.23 -15.32
CA ARG A 292 -2.50 -1.94 -15.98
C ARG A 292 -2.57 -2.05 -17.50
N ALA A 293 -1.99 -3.09 -18.09
CA ALA A 293 -2.08 -3.36 -19.53
C ALA A 293 -3.54 -3.55 -19.98
N ALA A 294 -4.37 -4.24 -19.19
CA ALA A 294 -5.80 -4.39 -19.47
C ALA A 294 -6.55 -3.05 -19.45
N LEU A 295 -6.18 -2.13 -18.56
CA LEU A 295 -6.72 -0.76 -18.55
C LEU A 295 -6.23 0.04 -19.77
N ALA A 296 -4.95 -0.05 -20.12
CA ALA A 296 -4.37 0.66 -21.26
C ALA A 296 -5.05 0.26 -22.58
N ASN A 297 -5.26 -1.05 -22.78
CA ASN A 297 -5.98 -1.58 -23.94
C ASN A 297 -7.44 -1.10 -24.02
N ALA A 298 -8.05 -0.79 -22.87
CA ALA A 298 -9.40 -0.25 -22.78
C ALA A 298 -9.43 1.30 -22.79
N GLN A 299 -8.28 1.96 -22.94
CA GLN A 299 -8.13 3.42 -22.85
C GLN A 299 -8.63 4.01 -21.52
N GLU A 300 -8.51 3.23 -20.45
CA GLU A 300 -8.85 3.62 -19.08
C GLU A 300 -7.61 4.17 -18.35
N PRO A 301 -7.77 4.80 -17.16
CA PRO A 301 -6.66 5.35 -16.35
C PRO A 301 -5.66 4.29 -15.83
N TRP A 302 -4.83 3.74 -16.70
CA TRP A 302 -3.95 2.61 -16.41
C TRP A 302 -2.80 2.89 -15.46
N GLY A 303 -2.39 4.16 -15.30
CA GLY A 303 -1.39 4.57 -14.33
C GLY A 303 -1.96 4.85 -12.93
N ALA A 304 -3.27 4.71 -12.70
CA ALA A 304 -3.84 4.89 -11.37
C ALA A 304 -3.49 3.75 -10.38
N PRO A 305 -3.53 2.46 -10.77
CA PRO A 305 -3.20 1.35 -9.86
C PRO A 305 -1.74 1.38 -9.38
N GLN A 306 -1.53 1.32 -8.06
CA GLN A 306 -0.21 1.33 -7.43
C GLN A 306 0.01 0.03 -6.64
N LEU A 307 1.27 -0.41 -6.49
CA LEU A 307 1.63 -1.56 -5.66
C LEU A 307 2.76 -1.19 -4.73
N TYR A 308 2.53 -1.45 -3.43
CA TYR A 308 3.51 -1.35 -2.36
C TYR A 308 3.98 -2.75 -1.97
N LEU A 309 5.29 -2.95 -1.97
CA LEU A 309 5.91 -4.26 -1.79
C LEU A 309 7.22 -4.15 -0.99
N ALA A 310 7.49 -5.18 -0.18
CA ALA A 310 8.81 -5.36 0.41
C ALA A 310 9.77 -6.00 -0.62
N PRO A 311 11.04 -5.56 -0.74
CA PRO A 311 11.97 -6.12 -1.70
C PRO A 311 12.12 -7.64 -1.57
N GLY A 312 11.96 -8.39 -2.66
CA GLY A 312 12.00 -9.87 -2.63
C GLY A 312 10.66 -10.53 -2.27
N GLY A 313 9.59 -9.75 -2.09
CA GLY A 313 8.25 -10.23 -1.77
C GLY A 313 7.33 -10.47 -2.97
N GLU A 314 7.87 -10.48 -4.19
CA GLU A 314 7.08 -10.52 -5.44
C GLU A 314 6.25 -11.81 -5.57
N GLN A 315 6.79 -12.93 -5.10
CA GLN A 315 6.07 -14.21 -5.15
C GLN A 315 5.16 -14.35 -3.93
N LEU A 316 3.88 -14.04 -4.07
CA LEU A 316 2.91 -14.17 -2.97
C LEU A 316 2.41 -15.59 -2.75
N PHE A 317 2.23 -16.35 -3.83
CA PHE A 317 1.61 -17.67 -3.80
C PHE A 317 2.42 -18.70 -4.59
N ARG A 318 2.24 -19.97 -4.25
CA ARG A 318 2.67 -21.11 -5.06
C ARG A 318 1.45 -22.03 -5.26
N PRO A 319 0.60 -21.73 -6.27
CA PRO A 319 -0.57 -22.54 -6.57
C PRO A 319 -0.17 -23.96 -6.96
N GLY A 320 -0.98 -24.95 -6.58
CA GLY A 320 -0.74 -26.37 -6.85
C GLY A 320 0.29 -27.04 -5.93
N GLU A 321 1.00 -26.27 -5.09
CA GLU A 321 1.83 -26.85 -4.03
C GLU A 321 0.96 -27.09 -2.77
N PRO A 322 0.99 -28.28 -2.16
CA PRO A 322 0.24 -28.52 -0.94
C PRO A 322 0.80 -27.68 0.21
N PRO A 323 -0.06 -27.17 1.12
CA PRO A 323 0.37 -26.53 2.35
C PRO A 323 1.38 -27.41 3.09
N ILE A 324 2.41 -26.80 3.66
CA ILE A 324 3.31 -27.53 4.57
C ILE A 324 2.47 -27.91 5.77
N ALA A 325 2.25 -29.21 5.97
CA ALA A 325 1.58 -29.71 7.16
C ALA A 325 2.34 -29.18 8.39
N PRO A 326 1.64 -28.66 9.41
CA PRO A 326 2.31 -28.28 10.65
C PRO A 326 3.13 -29.48 11.12
N ALA A 327 4.41 -29.26 11.41
CA ALA A 327 5.27 -30.32 11.92
C ALA A 327 4.52 -30.96 13.10
N PRO A 328 4.37 -32.29 13.14
CA PRO A 328 3.70 -32.93 14.27
C PRO A 328 4.37 -32.42 15.54
N PRO A 329 3.60 -31.99 16.55
CA PRO A 329 4.18 -31.50 17.80
C PRO A 329 5.17 -32.56 18.23
N GLU A 330 6.43 -32.16 18.30
CA GLU A 330 7.55 -33.06 18.59
C GLU A 330 7.15 -33.82 19.83
N ALA A 331 6.73 -35.08 19.64
CA ALA A 331 6.21 -35.89 20.72
C ALA A 331 7.33 -35.89 21.72
N VAL A 332 7.11 -35.23 22.86
CA VAL A 332 8.06 -35.13 23.96
C VAL A 332 8.48 -36.56 24.21
N ARG A 333 9.63 -36.96 23.65
CA ARG A 333 10.12 -38.32 23.78
C ARG A 333 10.29 -38.45 25.28
N PRO A 334 9.54 -39.32 25.96
CA PRO A 334 9.77 -39.52 27.38
C PRO A 334 11.24 -39.91 27.46
N LEU A 335 12.03 -39.07 28.14
CA LEU A 335 13.41 -39.35 28.48
C LEU A 335 13.41 -40.77 29.03
N ARG A 336 13.93 -41.70 28.22
CA ARG A 336 14.08 -43.10 28.61
C ARG A 336 14.94 -43.06 29.86
N GLN A 337 14.32 -43.23 31.02
CA GLN A 337 15.02 -43.42 32.27
C GLN A 337 15.85 -44.68 32.09
N THR A 338 17.13 -44.49 31.81
CA THR A 338 18.13 -45.55 31.80
C THR A 338 18.25 -46.03 33.23
N THR A 339 17.52 -47.10 33.54
CA THR A 339 17.70 -47.89 34.76
C THR A 339 19.11 -48.46 34.70
N THR A 340 20.00 -47.85 35.47
CA THR A 340 21.41 -48.23 35.58
C THR A 340 21.49 -49.46 36.46
N ALA A 341 21.89 -50.59 35.88
CA ALA A 341 22.29 -51.78 36.63
C ALA A 341 23.58 -51.49 37.44
N PRO A 342 23.74 -52.05 38.65
CA PRO A 342 24.86 -51.74 39.52
C PRO A 342 26.13 -52.46 39.06
N ARG A 343 27.22 -51.72 38.88
CA ARG A 343 28.58 -52.26 38.77
C ARG A 343 29.51 -51.64 39.83
N PRO A 344 30.57 -52.37 40.23
CA PRO A 344 31.13 -52.29 41.57
C PRO A 344 32.11 -51.12 41.78
N ARG A 345 32.27 -50.83 43.07
CA ARG A 345 33.12 -49.82 43.72
C ARG A 345 34.54 -49.72 43.15
N PHE A 346 34.90 -48.51 42.73
CA PHE A 346 36.24 -47.95 42.87
C PHE A 346 36.11 -46.53 43.43
N ALA A 347 36.89 -46.24 44.45
CA ALA A 347 37.13 -44.92 45.04
C ALA A 347 38.65 -44.74 45.14
N PRO A 348 39.18 -43.55 45.46
CA PRO A 348 38.97 -42.27 44.78
C PRO A 348 40.34 -41.64 44.44
N THR A 349 40.38 -40.67 43.51
CA THR A 349 41.49 -39.70 43.50
C THR A 349 40.92 -38.33 43.14
N GLU A 350 41.12 -37.40 44.07
CA GLU A 350 40.67 -36.02 44.05
C GLU A 350 41.42 -35.21 42.99
N THR A 351 40.69 -34.39 42.23
CA THR A 351 41.04 -33.00 41.84
C THR A 351 39.76 -32.40 41.24
N SER A 352 39.07 -31.49 41.95
CA SER A 352 39.26 -30.03 41.92
C SER A 352 38.55 -29.31 40.76
N VAL A 353 37.39 -28.74 41.13
CA VAL A 353 36.82 -27.45 40.69
C VAL A 353 36.24 -27.33 39.26
N GLY A 354 34.93 -27.08 39.20
CA GLY A 354 34.24 -26.57 38.00
C GLY A 354 32.73 -26.76 38.06
N ALA A 355 32.02 -25.84 38.72
CA ALA A 355 30.56 -25.86 38.87
C ALA A 355 29.80 -25.67 37.53
N PRO A 356 28.55 -26.17 37.44
CA PRO A 356 27.77 -26.20 36.19
C PRO A 356 27.09 -24.85 35.89
N THR A 357 27.27 -24.35 34.68
CA THR A 357 26.51 -23.21 34.15
C THR A 357 25.05 -23.62 33.89
N LYS A 358 24.16 -23.21 34.81
CA LYS A 358 22.74 -22.97 34.54
C LYS A 358 22.63 -21.84 33.51
N ARG A 359 22.21 -22.15 32.28
CA ARG A 359 21.63 -21.17 31.35
C ARG A 359 20.28 -21.69 30.89
N LEU A 360 19.24 -21.33 31.63
CA LEU A 360 17.83 -21.32 31.21
C LEU A 360 16.99 -20.91 32.43
N GLN A 361 17.04 -19.63 32.82
CA GLN A 361 16.05 -19.05 33.75
C GLN A 361 15.98 -17.51 33.81
N ASP A 362 16.64 -16.77 32.90
CA ASP A 362 16.64 -15.28 32.92
C ASP A 362 15.92 -14.64 31.72
N LEU A 363 14.69 -15.06 31.41
CA LEU A 363 13.82 -14.32 30.48
C LEU A 363 12.50 -13.85 31.09
N THR A 364 12.35 -13.98 32.41
CA THR A 364 11.16 -13.52 33.12
C THR A 364 11.55 -12.83 34.42
N ARG A 365 12.14 -11.63 34.32
CA ARG A 365 11.96 -10.53 35.28
C ARG A 365 12.83 -9.32 34.91
N GLN A 366 12.20 -8.13 35.00
CA GLN A 366 12.78 -6.78 35.10
C GLN A 366 12.72 -5.90 33.84
N PHE A 367 11.52 -5.52 33.42
CA PHE A 367 11.29 -4.09 33.14
C PHE A 367 11.04 -3.37 34.46
N ARG A 368 12.12 -3.15 35.24
CA ARG A 368 12.08 -2.08 36.24
C ARG A 368 12.35 -0.80 35.48
N LEU A 369 11.29 -0.05 35.19
CA LEU A 369 11.41 1.33 34.72
C LEU A 369 12.33 2.07 35.69
N GLN A 370 13.49 2.50 35.20
CA GLN A 370 14.42 3.26 36.01
C GLN A 370 13.69 4.53 36.49
N PRO A 371 13.82 4.92 37.77
CA PRO A 371 13.14 6.11 38.30
C PRO A 371 13.52 7.38 37.53
N GLN A 372 14.68 7.40 36.86
CA GLN A 372 15.10 8.47 35.95
C GLN A 372 14.20 8.61 34.73
N LEU A 373 13.71 7.50 34.17
CA LEU A 373 12.85 7.50 32.97
C LEU A 373 11.43 7.97 33.33
N VAL A 374 10.95 7.61 34.53
CA VAL A 374 9.70 8.15 35.09
C VAL A 374 9.82 9.64 35.36
N ALA A 375 10.94 10.09 35.93
CA ALA A 375 11.21 11.51 36.15
C ALA A 375 11.28 12.31 34.83
N LEU A 376 11.87 11.73 33.78
CA LEU A 376 11.95 12.35 32.46
C LEU A 376 10.56 12.50 31.81
N ILE A 377 9.71 11.48 31.91
CA ILE A 377 8.32 11.51 31.43
C ILE A 377 7.52 12.60 32.16
N ILE A 378 7.66 12.68 33.50
CA ILE A 378 6.98 13.71 34.30
C ILE A 378 7.48 15.11 33.94
N ALA A 379 8.80 15.30 33.82
CA ALA A 379 9.38 16.59 33.43
C ALA A 379 8.90 17.04 32.04
N SER A 380 8.81 16.10 31.08
CA SER A 380 8.31 16.39 29.74
C SER A 380 6.82 16.78 29.75
N LEU A 381 6.00 16.12 30.58
CA LEU A 381 4.58 16.46 30.74
C LEU A 381 4.39 17.84 31.39
N VAL A 382 5.19 18.17 32.41
CA VAL A 382 5.17 19.49 33.06
C VAL A 382 5.58 20.59 32.08
N LEU A 383 6.60 20.36 31.25
CA LEU A 383 7.02 21.31 30.22
C LEU A 383 5.91 21.58 29.20
N ILE A 384 5.21 20.54 28.74
CA ILE A 384 4.08 20.68 27.80
C ILE A 384 2.96 21.53 28.42
N VAL A 385 2.62 21.31 29.69
CA VAL A 385 1.60 22.10 30.39
C VAL A 385 2.04 23.55 30.54
N LEU A 386 3.30 23.81 30.89
CA LEU A 386 3.85 25.16 31.03
C LEU A 386 3.83 25.92 29.70
N VAL A 387 4.25 25.28 28.60
CA VAL A 387 4.20 25.88 27.26
C VAL A 387 2.75 26.14 26.84
N SER A 388 1.82 25.24 27.18
CA SER A 388 0.40 25.43 26.91
C SER A 388 -0.22 26.60 27.67
N GLN A 389 0.27 26.93 28.87
CA GLN A 389 -0.23 28.07 29.64
C GLN A 389 0.34 29.41 29.16
N VAL A 390 1.57 29.44 28.65
CA VAL A 390 2.19 30.66 28.11
C VAL A 390 1.57 31.09 26.76
N LEU A 391 0.99 30.14 26.01
CA LEU A 391 0.28 30.44 24.76
C LEU A 391 -1.16 30.94 24.97
N ILE A 392 -1.69 30.91 26.18
CA ILE A 392 -2.98 31.53 26.52
C ILE A 392 -2.69 32.96 26.98
N VAL A 393 -2.58 33.89 26.04
CA VAL A 393 -2.50 35.33 26.32
C VAL A 393 -3.86 35.81 26.84
N PRO A 394 -3.97 36.30 28.09
CA PRO A 394 -5.19 36.93 28.58
C PRO A 394 -5.18 38.39 28.12
N GLY A 395 -5.90 38.68 27.04
CA GLY A 395 -5.94 40.03 26.47
C GLY A 395 -6.47 40.07 25.05
N SER A 396 -7.68 39.56 24.85
CA SER A 396 -8.49 39.85 23.66
C SER A 396 -9.89 40.16 24.13
N ASP A 397 -10.07 41.36 24.66
CA ASP A 397 -11.38 42.00 24.74
C ASP A 397 -11.87 42.20 23.30
N ALA A 398 -12.59 41.21 22.79
CA ALA A 398 -13.35 41.35 21.57
C ALA A 398 -14.55 42.26 21.88
N VAL A 399 -14.41 43.52 21.48
CA VAL A 399 -15.48 44.51 21.39
C VAL A 399 -16.70 43.89 20.69
N PRO A 400 -17.93 44.00 21.25
CA PRO A 400 -19.11 43.48 20.58
C PRO A 400 -19.41 44.30 19.33
N THR A 401 -19.21 43.70 18.16
CA THR A 401 -19.70 44.24 16.88
C THR A 401 -21.23 44.32 16.96
N PRO A 402 -21.84 45.49 16.64
CA PRO A 402 -23.29 45.62 16.64
C PRO A 402 -23.93 44.75 15.56
N VAL A 403 -24.98 44.03 15.96
CA VAL A 403 -25.85 43.26 15.07
C VAL A 403 -26.49 44.23 14.06
N ALA A 404 -26.14 44.07 12.79
CA ALA A 404 -26.77 44.79 11.70
C ALA A 404 -28.21 44.30 11.50
N THR A 405 -29.15 45.21 11.76
CA THR A 405 -30.58 45.07 11.46
C THR A 405 -30.79 44.82 9.95
N PRO A 406 -31.64 43.87 9.53
CA PRO A 406 -31.94 43.64 8.12
C PRO A 406 -32.71 44.84 7.55
N THR A 407 -32.12 45.47 6.53
CA THR A 407 -32.76 46.49 5.70
C THR A 407 -33.82 45.83 4.80
N PRO A 408 -35.06 46.36 4.71
CA PRO A 408 -36.09 45.83 3.82
C PRO A 408 -35.74 46.11 2.34
N PRO A 409 -36.18 45.28 1.39
CA PRO A 409 -35.93 45.50 -0.02
C PRO A 409 -36.68 46.74 -0.53
N LEU A 410 -35.91 47.65 -1.12
CA LEU A 410 -36.39 48.78 -1.91
C LEU A 410 -37.16 48.26 -3.14
N LEU A 411 -38.46 48.56 -3.17
CA LEU A 411 -39.31 48.52 -4.36
C LEU A 411 -38.72 49.43 -5.44
N LEU A 412 -38.25 48.83 -6.53
CA LEU A 412 -37.94 49.55 -7.76
C LEU A 412 -39.18 49.56 -8.65
N ASP A 413 -39.66 50.77 -8.93
CA ASP A 413 -40.69 51.06 -9.92
C ASP A 413 -40.30 50.55 -11.32
N PRO A 414 -41.23 49.93 -12.08
CA PRO A 414 -40.98 49.53 -13.45
C PRO A 414 -41.00 50.72 -14.40
N ILE A 415 -39.83 51.08 -14.92
CA ILE A 415 -39.69 52.00 -16.05
C ILE A 415 -40.29 51.35 -17.30
N ARG A 416 -41.30 52.03 -17.85
CA ARG A 416 -41.91 51.76 -19.17
C ARG A 416 -40.89 52.03 -20.28
N ILE A 417 -40.66 51.06 -21.15
CA ILE A 417 -40.09 51.28 -22.49
C ILE A 417 -41.02 50.63 -23.52
N PRO A 418 -41.41 51.34 -24.60
CA PRO A 418 -42.53 50.99 -25.46
C PRO A 418 -42.22 49.91 -26.50
N VAL A 419 -43.26 49.14 -26.82
CA VAL A 419 -43.37 48.13 -27.88
C VAL A 419 -43.58 48.79 -29.24
N PRO A 420 -42.89 48.35 -30.31
CA PRO A 420 -43.33 48.56 -31.68
C PRO A 420 -44.12 47.34 -32.18
N THR A 421 -45.34 47.61 -32.67
CA THR A 421 -46.30 46.67 -33.22
C THR A 421 -46.21 46.53 -34.75
N LEU A 422 -46.54 45.32 -35.24
CA LEU A 422 -47.13 44.90 -36.54
C LEU A 422 -46.27 44.09 -37.54
N PHE A 423 -46.45 42.75 -37.50
CA PHE A 423 -47.06 41.83 -38.52
C PHE A 423 -46.94 42.16 -40.04
N PRO A 424 -46.91 41.14 -40.96
CA PRO A 424 -47.93 40.07 -41.01
C PRO A 424 -47.55 38.64 -41.47
N THR A 425 -48.55 37.80 -41.19
CA THR A 425 -48.96 36.43 -41.56
C THR A 425 -48.71 35.98 -43.01
N PRO A 426 -48.55 34.66 -43.27
CA PRO A 426 -48.81 34.06 -44.57
C PRO A 426 -50.13 33.26 -44.60
N ALA A 427 -50.75 33.18 -45.76
CA ALA A 427 -51.81 32.22 -46.10
C ALA A 427 -51.74 31.92 -47.61
N PRO A 428 -52.42 30.90 -48.13
CA PRO A 428 -52.80 29.61 -47.54
C PRO A 428 -51.87 28.45 -47.93
#